data_AF-A0A837DF55-F1
#
_entry.id   AF-A0A837DF55-F1
#
_cell.length_a   1.000
_cell.length_b   1.000
_cell.length_c   1.000
_cell.angle_alpha   90.00
_cell.angle_beta   90.00
_cell.angle_gamma   90.00
#
_symmetry.space_group_name_H-M   'P 1'
#
loop_
_entity.id
_entity.type
_entity.pdbx_description
1 polymer ?
#
loop_
_entity_poly.entity_id
_entity_poly.type
_entity_poly.pdbx_seq_one_letter_code
_entity_poly.pdbx_strand_id
1 'polypeptide(L)'
;MTWGPLFAFVGYVGELLSGGRVNTTLWLSVGVGLFALTALWVYARRRFLSTRVTDTELWQGGERLAVDRITAVDDVEAPPGARVLGGGLSVPRKFAEVPLRLDDDTVVLAWARDGDALREALRSVLRDRT
;
A
#
# COMPACT_ATOMS: atom_id res chain seq x y z
N MET A 1 12.30 0.35 -9.31
CA MET A 1 11.96 1.76 -9.61
C MET A 1 13.03 2.47 -10.43
N THR A 2 14.04 1.76 -10.92
CA THR A 2 15.11 2.33 -11.75
C THR A 2 14.80 2.31 -13.25
N TRP A 3 13.81 1.53 -13.69
CA TRP A 3 13.50 1.35 -15.11
C TRP A 3 13.12 2.62 -15.85
N GLY A 4 12.33 3.53 -15.26
CA GLY A 4 11.94 4.79 -15.93
C GLY A 4 13.13 5.72 -16.20
N PRO A 5 13.92 6.08 -15.17
CA PRO A 5 15.16 6.84 -15.36
C PRO A 5 16.16 6.14 -16.29
N LEU A 6 16.27 4.80 -16.19
CA LEU A 6 17.15 4.01 -17.03
C LEU A 6 16.71 4.01 -18.50
N PHE A 7 15.40 3.93 -18.78
CA PHE A 7 14.88 3.99 -20.16
C PHE A 7 15.14 5.34 -20.81
N ALA A 8 14.91 6.43 -20.07
CA ALA A 8 15.19 7.78 -20.55
C ALA A 8 16.70 7.98 -20.81
N PHE A 9 17.54 7.43 -19.93
CA PHE A 9 19.01 7.47 -20.08
C PHE A 9 19.49 6.66 -21.28
N VAL A 10 19.00 5.43 -21.47
CA VAL A 10 19.38 4.55 -22.60
C VAL A 10 18.93 5.15 -23.94
N GLY A 11 17.73 5.76 -23.99
CA GLY A 11 17.24 6.45 -25.18
C GLY A 11 18.11 7.66 -25.57
N TYR A 12 18.48 8.48 -24.59
CA TYR A 12 19.37 9.63 -24.79
C TYR A 12 20.77 9.21 -25.27
N VAL A 13 21.36 8.18 -24.65
CA VAL A 13 22.67 7.64 -25.06
C VAL A 13 22.60 7.02 -26.46
N GLY A 14 21.52 6.33 -26.81
CA GLY A 14 21.31 5.76 -28.15
C GLY A 14 21.22 6.82 -29.25
N GLU A 15 20.58 7.95 -28.97
CA GLU A 15 20.49 9.06 -29.94
C GLU A 15 21.83 9.80 -30.07
N LEU A 16 22.59 9.94 -28.98
CA LEU A 16 23.94 10.50 -28.97
C LEU A 16 24.92 9.69 -29.84
N LEU A 17 24.79 8.34 -29.80
CA LEU A 17 25.63 7.42 -30.58
C LEU A 17 25.24 7.33 -32.06
N SER A 18 24.00 7.71 -32.41
CA SER A 18 23.49 7.66 -33.79
C SER A 18 23.90 8.86 -34.67
N GLY A 19 24.56 9.88 -34.10
CA GLY A 19 25.19 10.98 -34.85
C GLY A 19 24.23 12.00 -35.50
N GLY A 20 22.94 11.95 -35.21
CA GLY A 20 21.92 12.90 -35.70
C GLY A 20 21.77 14.16 -34.84
N ARG A 21 20.92 15.10 -35.27
CA ARG A 21 20.49 16.24 -34.42
C ARG A 21 19.66 15.70 -33.25
N VAL A 22 20.29 15.61 -32.08
CA VAL A 22 19.66 15.13 -30.83
C VAL A 22 18.45 16.00 -30.49
N ASN A 23 17.26 15.43 -30.55
CA ASN A 23 16.01 16.13 -30.24
C ASN A 23 15.81 16.16 -28.72
N THR A 24 16.69 16.92 -28.05
CA THR A 24 16.75 17.04 -26.58
C THR A 24 15.37 17.37 -25.98
N THR A 25 14.59 18.21 -26.65
CA THR A 25 13.23 18.59 -26.23
C THR A 25 12.26 17.39 -26.19
N LEU A 26 12.37 16.47 -27.15
CA LEU A 26 11.51 15.28 -27.21
C LEU A 26 11.83 14.34 -26.05
N TRP A 27 13.11 14.02 -25.83
CA TRP A 27 13.50 13.15 -24.72
C TRP A 27 13.25 13.76 -23.34
N LEU A 28 13.41 15.07 -23.20
CA LEU A 28 13.06 15.78 -21.97
C LEU A 28 11.55 15.67 -21.71
N SER A 29 10.72 15.84 -22.75
CA SER A 29 9.26 15.67 -22.63
C SER A 29 8.86 14.24 -22.25
N VAL A 30 9.50 13.23 -22.85
CA VAL A 30 9.29 11.82 -22.50
C VAL A 30 9.71 11.53 -21.06
N GLY A 31 10.87 12.04 -20.64
CA GLY A 31 11.37 11.91 -19.28
C GLY A 31 10.45 12.54 -18.25
N VAL A 32 9.97 13.76 -18.51
CA VAL A 32 8.99 14.45 -17.65
C VAL A 32 7.66 13.69 -17.59
N GLY A 33 7.17 13.17 -18.73
CA GLY A 33 5.94 12.37 -18.78
C GLY A 33 6.03 11.09 -17.95
N LEU A 34 7.12 10.33 -18.11
CA LEU A 34 7.39 9.12 -17.32
C LEU A 34 7.56 9.44 -15.83
N PHE A 35 8.24 10.53 -15.51
CA PHE A 35 8.40 11.00 -14.14
C PHE A 35 7.04 11.36 -13.52
N ALA A 36 6.19 12.12 -14.22
CA ALA A 36 4.87 12.50 -13.71
C ALA A 36 3.98 11.27 -13.46
N LEU A 37 3.95 10.31 -14.39
CA LEU A 37 3.19 9.08 -14.24
C LEU A 37 3.68 8.24 -13.05
N THR A 38 5.00 8.10 -12.91
CA THR A 38 5.59 7.34 -11.79
C THR A 38 5.38 8.06 -10.46
N ALA A 39 5.52 9.39 -10.41
CA ALA A 39 5.23 10.18 -9.23
C ALA A 39 3.77 10.03 -8.80
N LEU A 40 2.82 10.09 -9.74
CA LEU A 40 1.40 9.87 -9.47
C LEU A 40 1.15 8.46 -8.91
N TRP A 41 1.75 7.44 -9.51
CA TRP A 41 1.62 6.06 -9.04
C TRP A 41 2.19 5.86 -7.63
N VAL A 42 3.35 6.46 -7.34
CA VAL A 42 3.96 6.41 -6.01
C VAL A 42 3.12 7.16 -4.99
N TYR A 43 2.60 8.33 -5.36
CA TYR A 43 1.73 9.11 -4.50
C TYR A 43 0.47 8.32 -4.16
N ALA A 44 -0.23 7.77 -5.15
CA ALA A 44 -1.40 6.92 -4.93
C ALA A 44 -1.05 5.74 -4.02
N ARG A 45 0.05 5.03 -4.30
CA ARG A 45 0.47 3.89 -3.50
C ARG A 45 0.77 4.27 -2.05
N ARG A 46 1.46 5.38 -1.81
CA ARG A 46 1.76 5.86 -0.44
C ARG A 46 0.51 6.34 0.29
N ARG A 47 -0.42 6.99 -0.42
CA ARG A 47 -1.63 7.56 0.16
C ARG A 47 -2.67 6.50 0.52
N PHE A 48 -2.82 5.48 -0.32
CA PHE A 48 -3.83 4.43 -0.15
C PHE A 48 -3.30 3.17 0.54
N LEU A 49 -1.99 2.88 0.49
CA LEU A 49 -1.39 1.73 1.19
C LEU A 49 -0.78 2.10 2.55
N SER A 50 -1.45 2.97 3.30
CA SER A 50 -1.02 3.39 4.64
C SER A 50 -1.79 2.63 5.70
N THR A 51 -1.08 1.96 6.61
CA THR A 51 -1.67 1.35 7.81
C THR A 51 -1.20 2.11 9.04
N ARG A 52 -2.12 2.53 9.91
CA ARG A 52 -1.80 3.20 11.18
C ARG A 52 -2.70 2.64 12.27
N VAL A 53 -2.12 2.29 13.40
CA VAL A 53 -2.85 1.93 14.61
C VAL A 53 -2.75 3.11 15.56
N THR A 54 -3.87 3.53 16.13
CA THR A 54 -3.94 4.42 17.28
C THR A 54 -4.67 3.70 18.42
N ASP A 55 -4.69 4.31 19.60
CA ASP A 55 -5.33 3.73 20.78
C ASP A 55 -6.85 3.49 20.59
N THR A 56 -7.46 4.22 19.65
CA THR A 56 -8.91 4.18 19.39
C THR A 56 -9.28 3.64 18.01
N GLU A 57 -8.41 3.75 17.01
CA GLU A 57 -8.74 3.44 15.61
C GLU A 57 -7.60 2.73 14.87
N LEU A 58 -7.97 1.69 14.12
CA LEU A 58 -7.17 1.11 13.06
C LEU A 58 -7.50 1.81 11.74
N TRP A 59 -6.50 2.43 11.14
CA TRP A 59 -6.58 3.11 9.84
C TRP A 59 -5.95 2.25 8.75
N GLN A 60 -6.72 1.99 7.70
CA GLN A 60 -6.31 1.23 6.52
C GLN A 60 -6.61 2.02 5.25
N GLY A 61 -5.58 2.70 4.73
CA GLY A 61 -5.68 3.59 3.57
C GLY A 61 -6.58 4.79 3.84
N GLY A 62 -7.84 4.69 3.43
CA GLY A 62 -8.89 5.69 3.68
C GLY A 62 -9.98 5.23 4.65
N GLU A 63 -9.97 3.96 5.06
CA GLU A 63 -10.98 3.38 5.95
C GLU A 63 -10.50 3.40 7.41
N ARG A 64 -11.43 3.68 8.33
CA ARG A 64 -11.19 3.69 9.79
C ARG A 64 -12.05 2.63 10.44
N LEU A 65 -11.44 1.81 11.27
CA LEU A 65 -12.10 0.81 12.09
C LEU A 65 -11.82 1.14 13.56
N ALA A 66 -12.87 1.29 14.36
CA ALA A 66 -12.70 1.51 15.80
C ALA A 66 -12.10 0.25 16.45
N VAL A 67 -11.07 0.41 17.27
CA VAL A 67 -10.44 -0.71 17.98
C VAL A 67 -11.42 -1.38 18.94
N ASP A 68 -12.39 -0.62 19.46
CA ASP A 68 -13.44 -1.15 20.33
C ASP A 68 -14.28 -2.26 19.69
N ARG A 69 -14.40 -2.24 18.37
CA ARG A 69 -15.10 -3.25 17.59
C ARG A 69 -14.28 -4.50 17.35
N ILE A 70 -12.99 -4.51 17.66
CA ILE A 70 -12.12 -5.67 17.43
C ILE A 70 -12.19 -6.57 18.66
N THR A 71 -12.66 -7.81 18.47
CA THR A 71 -12.80 -8.80 19.53
C THR A 71 -11.66 -9.81 19.52
N ALA A 72 -11.15 -10.19 18.35
CA ALA A 72 -10.01 -11.11 18.25
C ALA A 72 -9.09 -10.77 17.07
N VAL A 73 -7.79 -10.97 17.29
CA VAL A 73 -6.71 -10.73 16.33
C VAL A 73 -5.91 -12.01 16.03
N ASP A 74 -5.92 -12.96 16.97
CA ASP A 74 -5.20 -14.23 16.89
C ASP A 74 -6.15 -15.38 16.60
N ASP A 75 -5.63 -16.36 15.86
CA ASP A 75 -6.33 -17.61 15.51
C ASP A 75 -7.70 -17.38 14.82
N VAL A 76 -7.81 -16.27 14.08
CA VAL A 76 -9.00 -15.95 13.28
C VAL A 76 -8.80 -16.51 11.89
N GLU A 77 -9.64 -17.46 11.49
CA GLU A 77 -9.65 -17.97 10.11
C GLU A 77 -10.56 -17.08 9.25
N ALA A 78 -10.04 -16.58 8.13
CA ALA A 78 -10.82 -15.73 7.23
C ALA A 78 -11.68 -16.59 6.29
N PRO A 79 -13.03 -16.42 6.30
CA PRO A 79 -13.87 -17.07 5.31
C PRO A 79 -13.56 -16.55 3.90
N PRO A 80 -13.75 -17.37 2.86
CA PRO A 80 -13.54 -16.94 1.48
C PRO A 80 -14.48 -15.77 1.14
N GLY A 81 -13.90 -14.68 0.63
CA GLY A 81 -14.65 -13.45 0.34
C GLY A 81 -14.81 -12.50 1.52
N ALA A 82 -14.09 -12.73 2.64
CA ALA A 82 -14.01 -11.77 3.73
C ALA A 82 -13.64 -10.38 3.22
N ARG A 83 -14.31 -9.35 3.75
CA ARG A 83 -14.13 -7.97 3.32
C ARG A 83 -12.72 -7.49 3.68
N VAL A 84 -12.00 -7.00 2.68
CA VAL A 84 -10.70 -6.35 2.90
C VAL A 84 -10.92 -4.90 3.31
N LEU A 85 -10.32 -4.51 4.44
CA LEU A 85 -10.34 -3.14 4.93
C LEU A 85 -9.57 -2.22 3.97
N GLY A 86 -9.99 -0.96 3.85
CA GLY A 86 -9.42 0.00 2.91
C GLY A 86 -10.09 0.01 1.53
N GLY A 87 -11.22 -0.68 1.37
CA GLY A 87 -12.06 -0.65 0.17
C GLY A 87 -11.51 -1.40 -1.06
N GLY A 88 -10.46 -2.20 -0.89
CA GLY A 88 -9.90 -3.03 -1.95
C GLY A 88 -10.69 -4.33 -2.16
N LEU A 89 -10.63 -4.89 -3.37
CA LEU A 89 -11.17 -6.23 -3.66
C LEU A 89 -10.31 -7.37 -3.08
N SER A 90 -9.03 -7.09 -2.82
CA SER A 90 -8.06 -8.06 -2.31
C SER A 90 -6.96 -7.34 -1.54
N VAL A 91 -6.22 -8.10 -0.72
CA VAL A 91 -5.07 -7.59 0.01
C VAL A 91 -4.00 -7.11 -0.98
N PRO A 92 -3.46 -5.88 -0.79
CA PRO A 92 -2.44 -5.35 -1.68
C PRO A 92 -1.23 -6.28 -1.82
N ARG A 93 -0.70 -6.43 -3.05
CA ARG A 93 0.52 -7.21 -3.29
C ARG A 93 1.67 -6.77 -2.39
N LYS A 94 2.33 -7.75 -1.76
CA LYS A 94 3.46 -7.59 -0.82
C LYS A 94 3.08 -7.08 0.57
N PHE A 95 1.79 -7.10 0.91
CA PHE A 95 1.31 -6.88 2.27
C PHE A 95 0.83 -8.22 2.83
N ALA A 96 1.00 -8.40 4.12
CA ALA A 96 0.48 -9.55 4.84
C ALA A 96 -0.98 -9.30 5.20
N GLU A 97 -1.79 -10.35 5.10
CA GLU A 97 -3.17 -10.37 5.56
C GLU A 97 -3.22 -10.69 7.06
N VAL A 98 -4.08 -9.96 7.76
CA VAL A 98 -4.32 -10.09 9.19
C VAL A 98 -5.83 -10.16 9.39
N PRO A 99 -6.39 -11.37 9.53
CA PRO A 99 -7.81 -11.53 9.82
C PRO A 99 -8.14 -10.99 11.20
N LEU A 100 -9.19 -10.19 11.28
CA LEU A 100 -9.70 -9.61 12.52
C LEU A 100 -11.17 -10.00 12.67
N ARG A 101 -11.54 -10.43 13.87
CA ARG A 101 -12.94 -10.68 14.22
C ARG A 101 -13.51 -9.47 14.94
N LEU A 102 -14.66 -9.03 14.48
CA LEU A 102 -15.39 -7.90 15.04
C LEU A 102 -16.37 -8.32 16.13
N ASP A 103 -16.93 -7.34 16.83
CA ASP A 103 -17.93 -7.48 17.88
C ASP A 103 -19.29 -8.00 17.39
N ASP A 104 -19.57 -7.81 16.10
CA ASP A 104 -20.71 -8.41 15.39
C ASP A 104 -20.42 -9.84 14.86
N ASP A 105 -19.30 -10.44 15.29
CA ASP A 105 -18.76 -11.75 14.86
C ASP A 105 -18.36 -11.81 13.38
N THR A 106 -18.37 -10.68 12.67
CA THR A 106 -17.89 -10.58 11.28
C THR A 106 -16.37 -10.67 11.24
N VAL A 107 -15.83 -11.41 10.26
CA VAL A 107 -14.39 -11.44 9.99
C VAL A 107 -14.03 -10.50 8.85
N VAL A 108 -13.12 -9.57 9.12
CA VAL A 108 -12.57 -8.63 8.13
C VAL A 108 -11.07 -8.85 7.96
N LEU A 109 -10.57 -8.58 6.76
CA LEU A 109 -9.16 -8.72 6.43
C LEU A 109 -8.47 -7.37 6.55
N ALA A 110 -7.72 -7.18 7.63
CA ALA A 110 -6.75 -6.11 7.74
C ALA A 110 -5.48 -6.45 6.97
N TRP A 111 -4.71 -5.43 6.58
CA TRP A 111 -3.40 -5.64 5.98
C TRP A 111 -2.34 -4.67 6.50
N ALA A 112 -1.11 -5.15 6.53
CA ALA A 112 0.08 -4.36 6.82
C ALA A 112 1.29 -4.90 6.07
N ARG A 113 2.30 -4.04 5.86
CA ARG A 113 3.56 -4.47 5.25
C ARG A 113 4.26 -5.51 6.13
N ASP A 114 4.12 -5.37 7.43
CA ASP A 114 4.55 -6.30 8.45
C ASP A 114 3.29 -6.73 9.22
N GLY A 115 2.81 -7.94 8.95
CA GLY A 115 1.59 -8.47 9.56
C GLY A 115 1.76 -8.77 11.04
N ASP A 116 2.95 -9.20 11.44
CA ASP A 116 3.22 -9.57 12.83
C ASP A 116 3.37 -8.34 13.70
N ALA A 117 4.02 -7.28 13.20
CA ALA A 117 4.05 -5.99 13.86
C ALA A 117 2.64 -5.38 14.02
N LEU A 118 1.74 -5.58 13.05
CA LEU A 118 0.35 -5.15 13.17
C LEU A 118 -0.40 -5.93 14.25
N ARG A 119 -0.26 -7.26 14.26
CA ARG A 119 -0.88 -8.10 15.30
C ARG A 119 -0.42 -7.69 16.69
N GLU A 120 0.89 -7.48 16.87
CA GLU A 120 1.44 -7.08 18.15
C GLU A 120 0.96 -5.70 18.60
N ALA A 121 0.92 -4.72 17.70
CA ALA A 121 0.38 -3.40 18.01
C ALA A 121 -1.10 -3.47 18.43
N LEU A 122 -1.91 -4.26 17.73
CA LEU A 122 -3.32 -4.45 18.09
C LEU A 122 -3.47 -5.17 19.44
N ARG A 123 -2.66 -6.19 19.72
CA ARG A 123 -2.64 -6.86 21.04
C ARG A 123 -2.30 -5.89 22.17
N SER A 124 -1.33 -5.00 21.95
CA SER A 124 -0.96 -3.97 22.93
C SER A 124 -2.15 -3.07 23.25
N VAL A 125 -2.80 -2.52 22.23
CA VAL A 125 -3.94 -1.61 22.41
C VAL A 125 -5.14 -2.32 23.05
N LEU A 126 -5.42 -3.57 22.66
CA LEU A 126 -6.52 -4.35 23.25
C LEU A 126 -6.24 -4.73 24.71
N ARG A 127 -4.98 -4.90 25.10
CA ARG A 127 -4.60 -5.18 26.48
C ARG A 127 -4.75 -3.96 27.37
N ASP A 128 -4.32 -2.79 26.91
CA ASP A 128 -4.43 -1.53 27.66
C ASP A 128 -5.89 -1.07 27.88
N ARG A 129 -6.85 -1.69 27.18
CA ARG A 129 -8.29 -1.52 27.37
C ARG A 129 -8.85 -2.27 28.59
N THR A 130 -8.16 -3.32 29.05
CA THR A 130 -8.62 -4.21 30.15
C THR A 130 -8.22 -3.67 31.51
#